data_AF-A0AAN8EMR9-F1
#
_entry.id   AF-A0AAN8EMR9-F1
#
_cell.length_a   1.000
_cell.length_b   1.000
_cell.length_c   1.000
_cell.angle_alpha   90.00
_cell.angle_beta   90.00
_cell.angle_gamma   90.00
#
_symmetry.space_group_name_H-M   'P 1'
#
loop_
_entity.id
_entity.type
_entity.pdbx_description
1 polymer ?
#
loop_
_entity_poly.entity_id
_entity_poly.type
_entity_poly.pdbx_seq_one_letter_code
_entity_poly.pdbx_strand_id
1 'polypeptide(L)'
;TPSKAVVCNATVVITDLNDNTPIFDRDVYTAAINVNNLLENRTVVVVNARDKDRTAKIVYKLLNYLHLFEIDATTGQLSRKGRLRPDSRFNISVAAVDEDEQMTTAVLIVTTSSDDSAPPVFDRMEPFRYVCVCEVPPRHYQ
;
A
#
# COMPACT_ATOMS: atom_id res chain seq x y z
N THR A 1 -34.79 46.43 33.60
CA THR A 1 -34.87 45.55 32.41
C THR A 1 -33.74 44.54 32.48
N PRO A 2 -33.95 43.21 32.44
CA PRO A 2 -32.84 42.26 32.43
C PRO A 2 -32.43 41.89 31.00
N SER A 3 -31.13 41.71 30.76
CA SER A 3 -30.56 41.25 29.49
C SER A 3 -30.75 39.73 29.33
N LYS A 4 -31.27 39.29 28.18
CA LYS A 4 -31.33 37.87 27.81
C LYS A 4 -29.92 37.39 27.49
N ALA A 5 -29.36 36.52 28.31
CA ALA A 5 -28.23 35.68 27.91
C ALA A 5 -28.79 34.49 27.13
N VAL A 6 -28.47 34.41 25.84
CA VAL A 6 -28.72 33.23 25.02
C VAL A 6 -27.41 32.46 24.95
N VAL A 7 -27.38 31.27 25.54
CA VAL A 7 -26.26 30.34 25.41
C VAL A 7 -26.61 29.41 24.25
N CYS A 8 -25.81 29.43 23.19
CA CYS A 8 -25.94 28.54 22.05
C CYS A 8 -24.89 27.43 22.20
N ASN A 9 -25.34 26.18 22.40
CA ASN A 9 -24.44 25.03 22.40
C ASN A 9 -24.11 24.68 20.95
N ALA A 10 -23.01 25.23 20.44
CA ALA A 10 -22.45 24.83 19.17
C ALA A 10 -21.63 23.55 19.37
N THR A 11 -22.17 22.42 18.93
CA THR A 11 -21.40 21.18 18.80
C THR A 11 -20.51 21.33 17.58
N VAL A 12 -19.27 21.79 17.80
CA VAL A 12 -18.25 21.84 16.75
C VAL A 12 -17.78 20.41 16.52
N VAL A 13 -18.34 19.76 15.50
CA VAL A 13 -17.77 18.53 14.95
C VAL A 13 -16.63 18.99 14.04
N ILE A 14 -15.41 18.97 14.57
CA ILE A 14 -14.22 19.04 13.73
C ILE A 14 -14.17 17.69 13.02
N THR A 15 -14.70 17.63 11.80
CA THR A 15 -14.24 16.64 10.84
C THR A 15 -12.79 17.01 10.57
N ASP A 16 -11.84 16.23 11.11
CA ASP A 16 -10.44 16.35 10.71
C ASP A 16 -10.46 16.35 9.18
N LEU A 17 -10.03 17.47 8.58
CA LEU A 17 -9.72 17.49 7.16
C LEU A 17 -8.54 16.54 7.03
N ASN A 18 -8.75 15.41 6.39
CA ASN A 18 -7.70 14.43 6.18
C ASN A 18 -6.59 15.06 5.33
N ASP A 19 -5.52 15.50 6.00
CA ASP A 19 -4.32 16.07 5.38
C ASP A 19 -3.20 15.01 5.27
N ASN A 20 -3.55 13.72 5.29
CA ASN A 20 -2.59 12.64 5.31
C ASN A 20 -2.58 11.89 3.98
N THR A 21 -1.65 12.23 3.10
CA THR A 21 -1.45 11.48 1.84
C THR A 21 -1.24 9.98 2.14
N PRO A 22 -1.82 9.05 1.35
CA PRO A 22 -1.59 7.64 1.53
C PRO A 22 -0.10 7.29 1.49
N ILE A 23 0.30 6.28 2.24
CA ILE A 23 1.68 5.80 2.31
C ILE A 23 1.68 4.31 2.07
N PHE A 24 2.44 3.84 1.08
CA PHE A 24 2.64 2.41 0.87
C PHE A 24 3.44 1.80 2.03
N ASP A 25 3.14 0.54 2.37
CA ASP A 25 3.92 -0.20 3.37
C ASP A 25 5.40 -0.36 2.96
N ARG A 26 5.72 -0.19 1.66
CA ARG A 26 7.05 -0.25 1.07
C ARG A 26 7.17 0.68 -0.13
N ASP A 27 8.34 1.28 -0.31
CA ASP A 27 8.66 2.07 -1.51
C ASP A 27 8.85 1.18 -2.75
N VAL A 28 9.37 -0.04 -2.52
CA VAL A 28 9.66 -1.03 -3.56
C VAL A 28 9.10 -2.40 -3.17
N TYR A 29 8.34 -3.00 -4.08
CA TYR A 29 7.86 -4.37 -4.01
C TYR A 29 8.58 -5.22 -5.05
N THR A 30 8.78 -6.52 -4.77
CA THR A 30 9.37 -7.44 -5.74
C THR A 30 8.52 -8.69 -5.90
N ALA A 31 8.43 -9.22 -7.12
CA ALA A 31 7.70 -10.45 -7.41
C ALA A 31 8.34 -11.20 -8.58
N ALA A 32 8.20 -12.53 -8.56
CA ALA A 32 8.66 -13.41 -9.63
C ALA A 32 7.48 -14.17 -10.23
N ILE A 33 7.37 -14.20 -11.56
CA ILE A 33 6.34 -14.92 -12.29
C ILE A 33 6.98 -15.99 -13.17
N ASN A 34 6.53 -17.23 -13.00
CA ASN A 34 6.80 -18.26 -13.99
C ASN A 34 5.80 -18.14 -15.15
N VAL A 35 6.31 -17.95 -16.37
CA VAL A 35 5.48 -17.71 -17.58
C VAL A 35 4.82 -18.97 -18.13
N ASN A 36 5.34 -20.16 -17.79
CA ASN A 36 4.72 -21.44 -18.12
C ASN A 36 3.52 -21.76 -17.23
N ASN A 37 3.36 -21.04 -16.12
CA ASN A 37 2.15 -21.11 -15.35
C ASN A 37 1.00 -20.46 -16.14
N LEU A 38 0.13 -21.31 -16.69
CA LEU A 38 -0.96 -20.93 -17.59
C LEU A 38 -2.20 -20.39 -16.88
N LEU A 39 -2.21 -20.31 -15.55
CA LEU A 39 -3.33 -19.72 -14.81
C LEU A 39 -3.33 -18.20 -14.99
N GLU A 40 -4.12 -17.73 -15.95
CA GLU A 40 -4.51 -16.33 -16.07
C GLU A 40 -5.14 -15.87 -14.74
N ASN A 41 -4.93 -14.59 -14.39
CA ASN A 41 -5.46 -13.98 -13.15
C ASN A 41 -4.86 -14.50 -11.84
N ARG A 42 -3.73 -15.22 -11.88
CA ARG A 42 -3.01 -15.56 -10.64
C ARG A 42 -2.49 -14.28 -9.99
N THR A 43 -2.72 -14.16 -8.68
CA THR A 43 -2.13 -13.13 -7.83
C THR A 43 -0.61 -13.18 -7.95
N VAL A 44 -0.03 -12.08 -8.40
CA VAL A 44 1.42 -11.87 -8.48
C VAL A 44 1.94 -11.36 -7.13
N VAL A 45 1.32 -10.30 -6.64
CA VAL A 45 1.66 -9.64 -5.38
C VAL A 45 0.44 -8.84 -4.91
N VAL A 46 0.39 -8.55 -3.61
CA VAL A 46 -0.58 -7.61 -3.05
C VAL A 46 0.21 -6.43 -2.50
N VAL A 47 -0.06 -5.23 -3.00
CA VAL A 47 0.47 -4.00 -2.42
C VAL A 47 -0.51 -3.45 -1.40
N ASN A 48 0.00 -2.76 -0.40
CA ASN A 48 -0.84 -2.12 0.60
C ASN A 48 -0.34 -0.70 0.86
N ALA A 49 -1.28 0.22 0.91
CA ALA A 49 -1.09 1.59 1.37
C ALA A 49 -2.02 1.86 2.54
N ARG A 50 -1.59 2.76 3.41
CA ARG A 50 -2.35 3.22 4.57
C ARG A 50 -2.32 4.72 4.59
N ASP A 51 -3.48 5.28 4.86
CA ASP A 51 -3.65 6.64 5.31
C ASP A 51 -3.69 6.58 6.84
N LYS A 52 -3.22 7.65 7.50
CA LYS A 52 -3.24 7.77 8.95
C LYS A 52 -4.68 7.84 9.48
N ASP A 53 -5.62 8.25 8.64
CA ASP A 53 -7.02 8.34 8.96
C ASP A 53 -7.67 6.95 8.88
N ARG A 54 -8.22 6.52 10.01
CA ARG A 54 -8.73 5.16 10.26
C ARG A 54 -9.85 4.72 9.30
N THR A 55 -10.38 5.65 8.50
CA THR A 55 -11.55 5.48 7.63
C THR A 55 -11.29 5.82 6.15
N ALA A 56 -10.10 6.29 5.78
CA ALA A 56 -9.85 6.73 4.42
C ALA A 56 -9.90 5.55 3.44
N LYS A 57 -10.75 5.67 2.41
CA LYS A 57 -10.88 4.67 1.36
C LYS A 57 -9.77 4.87 0.33
N ILE A 58 -8.87 3.90 0.24
CA ILE A 58 -7.76 3.92 -0.72
C ILE A 58 -8.13 3.17 -2.00
N VAL A 59 -7.84 3.77 -3.15
CA VAL A 59 -8.02 3.22 -4.48
C VAL A 59 -6.67 3.02 -5.16
N TYR A 60 -6.39 1.79 -5.57
CA TYR A 60 -5.14 1.43 -6.26
C TYR A 60 -5.28 1.51 -7.79
N LYS A 61 -4.25 2.01 -8.47
CA LYS A 61 -4.21 2.12 -9.94
C LYS A 61 -2.80 1.82 -10.48
N LEU A 62 -2.72 1.19 -11.66
CA LEU A 62 -1.46 1.07 -12.39
C LEU A 62 -1.24 2.28 -13.28
N LEU A 63 -0.03 2.81 -13.30
CA LEU A 63 0.36 3.95 -14.15
C LEU A 63 0.99 3.51 -15.47
N ASN A 64 1.45 2.26 -15.55
CA ASN A 64 2.09 1.69 -16.72
C ASN A 64 1.77 0.20 -16.87
N TYR A 65 2.13 -0.38 -18.02
CA TYR A 65 1.97 -1.80 -18.35
C TYR A 65 0.53 -2.37 -18.22
N LEU A 66 -0.50 -1.53 -18.37
CA LEU A 66 -1.95 -1.87 -18.31
C LEU A 66 -2.42 -2.96 -19.29
N HIS A 67 -1.60 -3.28 -20.30
CA HIS A 67 -1.85 -4.34 -21.28
C HIS A 67 -1.30 -5.70 -20.85
N LEU A 68 -0.39 -5.73 -19.86
CA LEU A 68 0.24 -6.95 -19.35
C LEU A 68 -0.22 -7.29 -17.93
N PHE A 69 -0.55 -6.28 -17.14
CA PHE A 69 -0.94 -6.40 -15.75
C PHE A 69 -2.22 -5.63 -15.47
N GLU A 70 -2.86 -6.02 -14.38
CA GLU A 70 -4.00 -5.32 -13.80
C GLU A 70 -3.84 -5.32 -12.28
N ILE A 71 -4.46 -4.34 -11.62
CA ILE A 71 -4.52 -4.27 -10.17
C ILE A 71 -5.97 -4.14 -9.72
N ASP A 72 -6.34 -4.91 -8.71
CA ASP A 72 -7.61 -4.72 -8.05
C ASP A 72 -7.60 -3.40 -7.26
N ALA A 73 -8.53 -2.52 -7.60
CA ALA A 73 -8.58 -1.16 -7.09
C ALA A 73 -8.83 -1.07 -5.58
N THR A 74 -9.32 -2.14 -4.95
CA THR A 74 -9.70 -2.15 -3.53
C THR A 74 -8.74 -2.96 -2.66
N THR A 75 -8.25 -4.06 -3.18
CA THR A 75 -7.38 -5.01 -2.45
C THR A 75 -5.90 -4.78 -2.71
N GLY A 76 -5.54 -4.00 -3.75
CA GLY A 76 -4.14 -3.82 -4.15
C GLY A 76 -3.53 -5.07 -4.77
N GLN A 77 -4.35 -6.06 -5.15
CA GLN A 77 -3.88 -7.30 -5.74
C GLN A 77 -3.48 -7.09 -7.21
N LEU A 78 -2.19 -7.29 -7.52
CA LEU A 78 -1.71 -7.33 -8.89
C LEU A 78 -1.91 -8.73 -9.49
N SER A 79 -2.47 -8.79 -10.70
CA SER A 79 -2.60 -10.00 -11.51
C SER A 79 -2.02 -9.82 -12.91
N ARG A 80 -1.63 -10.94 -13.53
CA ARG A 80 -1.23 -11.00 -14.94
C ARG A 80 -2.48 -10.98 -15.82
N LYS A 81 -2.51 -10.05 -16.78
CA LYS A 81 -3.57 -9.89 -17.79
C LYS A 81 -3.12 -10.32 -19.19
N GLY A 82 -1.86 -10.07 -19.54
CA GLY A 82 -1.32 -10.32 -20.88
C GLY A 82 -0.33 -11.49 -20.93
N ARG A 83 0.14 -11.78 -22.14
CA ARG A 83 1.23 -12.75 -22.35
C ARG A 83 2.57 -12.11 -21.99
N LEU A 84 3.29 -12.73 -21.06
CA LEU A 84 4.62 -12.32 -20.66
C LEU A 84 5.69 -13.10 -21.42
N ARG A 85 6.83 -12.46 -21.70
CA ARG A 85 8.03 -13.14 -22.20
C ARG A 85 8.85 -13.65 -21.01
N PRO A 86 9.54 -14.80 -21.13
CA PRO A 86 10.55 -15.21 -20.16
C PRO A 86 11.67 -14.15 -20.05
N ASP A 87 12.44 -14.23 -18.97
CA ASP A 87 13.68 -13.46 -18.73
C ASP A 87 13.50 -11.94 -18.89
N SER A 88 12.34 -11.44 -18.49
CA SER A 88 11.98 -10.04 -18.57
C SER A 88 11.90 -9.42 -17.18
N ARG A 89 12.17 -8.11 -17.11
CA ARG A 89 12.04 -7.29 -15.90
C ARG A 89 11.12 -6.12 -16.17
N PHE A 90 10.12 -5.94 -15.33
CA PHE A 90 9.15 -4.84 -15.39
C PHE A 90 9.27 -3.99 -14.14
N ASN A 91 9.39 -2.67 -14.31
CA ASN A 91 9.33 -1.70 -13.23
C ASN A 91 7.95 -1.03 -13.27
N ILE A 92 6.97 -1.65 -12.62
CA ILE A 92 5.57 -1.23 -12.62
C ILE A 92 5.41 -0.11 -11.60
N SER A 93 4.79 1.00 -12.01
CA SER A 93 4.46 2.11 -11.13
C SER A 93 3.01 1.96 -10.67
N VAL A 94 2.83 1.87 -9.34
CA VAL A 94 1.52 1.71 -8.72
C VAL A 94 1.19 2.97 -7.92
N ALA A 95 -0.03 3.46 -8.09
CA ALA A 95 -0.58 4.60 -7.37
C ALA A 95 -1.58 4.14 -6.31
N ALA A 96 -1.55 4.79 -5.15
CA ALA A 96 -2.61 4.74 -4.15
C ALA A 96 -3.20 6.14 -4.02
N VAL A 97 -4.53 6.24 -4.13
CA VAL A 97 -5.28 7.49 -4.11
C VAL A 97 -6.33 7.43 -3.01
N ASP A 98 -6.42 8.44 -2.16
CA ASP A 98 -7.48 8.56 -1.14
C ASP A 98 -8.77 9.22 -1.68
N GLU A 99 -9.69 9.56 -0.78
CA GLU A 99 -10.94 10.23 -1.09
C GLU A 99 -10.77 11.73 -1.35
N ASP A 100 -9.66 12.32 -0.90
CA ASP A 100 -9.28 13.72 -1.08
C ASP A 100 -8.44 13.93 -2.35
N GLU A 101 -8.36 12.90 -3.20
CA GLU A 101 -7.58 12.83 -4.43
C GLU A 101 -6.06 13.00 -4.24
N GLN A 102 -5.55 12.86 -3.02
CA GLN A 102 -4.12 12.82 -2.78
C GLN A 102 -3.57 11.46 -3.24
N MET A 103 -2.38 11.49 -3.84
CA MET A 103 -1.79 10.33 -4.48
C MET A 103 -0.34 10.13 -4.06
N THR A 104 -0.01 8.88 -3.76
CA THR A 104 1.38 8.42 -3.61
C THR A 104 1.70 7.34 -4.64
N THR A 105 2.98 7.08 -4.87
CA THR A 105 3.44 6.05 -5.81
C THR A 105 4.49 5.13 -5.19
N ALA A 106 4.41 3.85 -5.52
CA ALA A 106 5.44 2.86 -5.24
C ALA A 106 5.88 2.15 -6.53
N VAL A 107 7.07 1.54 -6.48
CA VAL A 107 7.62 0.76 -7.59
C VAL A 107 7.46 -0.73 -7.29
N LEU A 108 6.93 -1.48 -8.24
CA LEU A 108 6.83 -2.93 -8.21
C LEU A 108 7.72 -3.52 -9.29
N ILE A 109 8.74 -4.27 -8.87
CA ILE A 109 9.68 -4.94 -9.76
C ILE A 109 9.21 -6.37 -9.97
N VAL A 110 8.74 -6.68 -11.18
CA VAL A 110 8.33 -8.03 -11.57
C VAL A 110 9.38 -8.64 -12.48
N THR A 111 9.90 -9.81 -12.11
CA THR A 111 10.76 -10.63 -12.96
C THR A 111 10.01 -11.84 -13.49
N THR A 112 10.31 -12.25 -14.72
CA THR A 112 9.70 -13.43 -15.34
C THR A 112 10.74 -14.47 -15.66
N SER A 113 10.37 -15.74 -15.52
CA SER A 113 11.21 -16.89 -15.90
C SER A 113 10.34 -17.97 -16.53
N SER A 114 10.92 -18.81 -17.39
CA SER A 114 10.30 -20.06 -17.86
C SER A 114 10.76 -21.27 -17.07
N ASP A 115 11.57 -21.06 -16.03
CA ASP A 115 12.08 -22.14 -15.18
C ASP A 115 11.18 -22.31 -13.95
N ASP A 116 10.74 -23.54 -13.71
CA ASP A 116 9.94 -23.93 -12.54
C ASP A 116 10.78 -23.97 -11.25
N SER A 117 12.11 -23.80 -11.35
CA SER A 117 13.02 -23.69 -10.21
C SER A 117 12.95 -22.35 -9.47
N ALA A 118 12.31 -21.32 -10.07
CA ALA A 118 12.17 -20.02 -9.44
C ALA A 118 11.10 -20.06 -8.34
N PRO A 119 11.45 -19.82 -7.06
CA PRO A 119 10.45 -19.77 -6.00
C PRO A 119 9.51 -18.58 -6.21
N PRO A 120 8.19 -18.70 -5.93
CA PRO A 120 7.31 -17.54 -5.92
C PRO A 120 7.74 -16.63 -4.76
N VAL A 121 8.25 -15.44 -5.09
CA VAL A 121 8.56 -14.43 -4.08
C VAL A 121 7.24 -13.77 -3.68
N PHE A 122 6.60 -14.34 -2.66
CA PHE A 122 5.56 -13.63 -1.90
C PHE A 122 6.26 -12.87 -0.79
N ASP A 123 6.33 -11.55 -0.94
CA ASP A 123 6.99 -10.69 0.03
C ASP A 123 6.09 -10.52 1.28
N ARG A 124 5.85 -11.61 2.02
CA ARG A 124 5.33 -11.55 3.39
C ARG A 124 6.51 -11.28 4.30
N MET A 125 6.61 -10.05 4.77
CA MET A 125 7.33 -9.78 6.01
C MET A 125 6.32 -9.28 7.03
N GLU A 126 6.13 -10.11 8.06
CA GLU A 126 5.60 -9.70 9.35
C GLU A 126 6.19 -8.34 9.73
N PRO A 127 5.39 -7.38 10.24
CA PRO A 127 5.89 -6.06 10.55
C PRO A 127 7.10 -6.22 11.48
N PHE A 128 8.25 -5.67 11.06
CA PHE A 128 9.38 -5.52 11.96
C PHE A 128 8.86 -4.81 13.21
N ARG A 129 8.71 -5.57 14.28
CA ARG A 129 8.35 -5.05 15.59
C ARG A 129 9.57 -4.28 16.06
N TYR A 130 9.61 -2.98 15.74
CA TYR A 130 10.48 -2.05 16.45
C TYR A 130 9.99 -2.01 17.89
N VAL A 131 10.52 -2.90 18.73
CA VAL A 131 10.42 -2.74 20.16
C VAL A 131 11.34 -1.58 20.50
N CYS A 132 10.75 -0.39 20.65
CA CYS A 132 11.44 0.71 21.31
C CYS A 132 11.64 0.29 22.77
N VAL A 133 12.79 -0.32 23.07
CA VAL A 133 13.22 -0.50 24.46
C VAL A 133 13.67 0.87 24.93
N CYS A 134 12.82 1.55 25.70
CA CYS A 134 13.27 2.66 26.51
C CYS A 134 14.21 2.08 27.58
N GLU A 135 15.52 2.03 27.30
CA GLU A 135 16.50 1.73 28.33
C GLU A 135 16.45 2.84 29.38
N VAL A 136 15.94 2.50 30.57
CA VAL A 136 16.02 3.36 31.75
C VAL A 136 17.48 3.28 32.24
N PRO A 137 18.24 4.39 32.32
CA PRO A 137 19.60 4.33 32.84
C PRO A 137 19.57 3.92 34.32
N PRO A 138 20.52 3.09 34.79
CA PRO A 138 20.53 2.67 36.18
C PRO A 138 20.81 3.87 37.09
N ARG A 139 19.94 4.05 38.10
CA ARG A 139 20.23 4.94 39.23
C ARG A 139 21.42 4.38 40.00
N HIS A 140 22.54 5.09 39.98
CA HIS A 140 23.57 4.88 40.99
C HIS A 140 23.05 5.31 42.36
N TYR A 141 22.85 4.33 43.24
CA TYR A 141 22.81 4.53 44.68
C TYR A 141 24.01 3.80 45.28
N GLN A 142 25.11 4.52 45.44
CA GLN A 142 25.95 4.62 46.64
C GLN A 142 27.17 5.48 46.35
#